data_AF-A0A3N5HM23-F1
#
_entry.id   AF-A0A3N5HM23-F1
#
_cell.length_a   1.000
_cell.length_b   1.000
_cell.length_c   1.000
_cell.angle_alpha   90.00
_cell.angle_beta   90.00
_cell.angle_gamma   90.00
#
_symmetry.space_group_name_H-M   'P 1'
#
loop_
_entity.id
_entity.type
_entity.pdbx_description
1 polymer ?
#
loop_
_entity_poly.entity_id
_entity_poly.type
_entity_poly.pdbx_seq_one_letter_code
_entity_poly.pdbx_strand_id
1 'polypeptide(L)'
;MEVFLQQCVNAISLGGIYALLALGLAVVFSIVRLINFAHGEVMTIAGYAIWLALLSSVPVVAAIILGITVAMLASVAMERIA
;
A
#
# COMPACT_ATOMS: atom_id res chain seq x y z
N MET A 1 28.47 22.58 11.84
CA MET A 1 28.26 22.73 10.38
C MET A 1 27.90 21.40 9.73
N GLU A 2 28.61 20.32 10.05
CA GLU A 2 28.34 18.97 9.55
C GLU A 2 26.88 18.50 9.74
N VAL A 3 26.34 18.62 10.95
CA VAL A 3 24.94 18.22 11.25
C VAL A 3 23.93 19.01 10.41
N PHE A 4 24.16 20.31 10.18
CA PHE A 4 23.28 21.13 9.35
C PHE A 4 23.26 20.65 7.90
N LEU A 5 24.44 20.39 7.33
CA LEU A 5 24.59 19.82 5.99
C LEU A 5 23.95 18.44 5.88
N GLN A 6 24.14 17.57 6.88
CA GLN A 6 23.52 16.25 6.91
C GLN A 6 22.00 16.33 6.96
N GLN A 7 21.42 17.25 7.73
CA GLN A 7 19.97 17.43 7.77
C GLN A 7 19.42 17.97 6.45
N CYS A 8 20.14 18.84 5.75
CA CYS A 8 19.75 19.26 4.40
C CYS A 8 19.73 18.09 3.41
N VAL A 9 20.75 17.21 3.46
CA VAL A 9 20.79 15.99 2.62
C VAL A 9 19.64 15.05 2.97
N ASN A 10 19.38 14.83 4.26
CA ASN A 10 18.25 14.00 4.72
C ASN A 10 16.92 14.58 4.24
N ALA A 11 16.71 15.88 4.36
CA ALA A 11 15.49 16.55 3.94
C ALA A 11 15.26 16.43 2.43
N ILE A 12 16.31 16.60 1.61
CA ILE A 12 16.22 16.42 0.16
C ILE A 12 15.94 14.97 -0.20
N SER A 13 16.60 14.00 0.45
CA SER A 13 16.39 12.58 0.20
C SER A 13 14.96 12.15 0.51
N LEU A 14 14.50 12.50 1.72
CA LEU A 14 13.19 12.12 2.23
C LEU A 14 12.07 12.90 1.48
N GLY A 15 12.30 14.17 1.19
CA GLY A 15 11.44 14.97 0.31
C GLY A 15 11.38 14.43 -1.11
N GLY A 16 12.48 13.92 -1.65
CA GLY A 16 12.54 13.27 -2.96
C GLY A 16 11.69 12.00 -3.03
N ILE A 17 11.71 11.17 -1.98
CA ILE A 17 10.84 10.01 -1.87
C ILE A 17 9.36 10.43 -1.90
N TYR A 18 8.99 11.46 -1.14
CA TYR A 18 7.61 11.97 -1.15
C TYR A 18 7.22 12.65 -2.48
N ALA A 19 8.14 13.36 -3.12
CA ALA A 19 7.92 13.94 -4.45
C ALA A 19 7.69 12.85 -5.51
N LEU A 20 8.47 11.77 -5.48
CA LEU A 20 8.28 10.61 -6.36
C LEU A 20 6.95 9.90 -6.10
N LEU A 21 6.54 9.77 -4.84
CA LEU A 21 5.24 9.20 -4.48
C LEU A 21 4.09 10.05 -5.05
N ALA A 22 4.17 11.38 -4.88
CA ALA A 22 3.19 12.31 -5.42
C ALA A 22 3.18 12.32 -6.96
N LEU A 23 4.35 12.26 -7.60
CA LEU A 23 4.49 12.15 -9.05
C LEU A 23 3.86 10.85 -9.58
N GLY A 24 4.11 9.72 -8.91
CA GLY A 24 3.51 8.44 -9.27
C GLY A 24 1.98 8.49 -9.26
N LEU A 25 1.40 9.07 -8.21
CA LEU A 25 -0.04 9.36 -8.17
C LEU A 25 -0.45 10.24 -9.36
N ALA A 26 0.18 11.39 -9.55
CA ALA A 26 -0.15 12.33 -10.63
C ALA A 26 -0.09 11.69 -12.04
N VAL A 27 0.86 10.80 -12.29
CA VAL A 27 0.98 10.06 -13.56
C VAL A 27 -0.18 9.08 -13.73
N VAL A 28 -0.53 8.31 -12.69
CA VAL A 28 -1.68 7.39 -12.73
C VAL A 28 -2.98 8.17 -13.01
N PHE A 29 -3.15 9.32 -12.36
CA PHE A 29 -4.28 10.22 -12.59
C PHE A 29 -4.33 10.77 -14.01
N SER A 30 -3.19 11.19 -14.55
CA SER A 30 -3.08 11.78 -15.89
C SER A 30 -3.59 10.82 -16.97
N ILE A 31 -3.38 9.51 -16.76
CA ILE A 31 -3.75 8.46 -17.73
C ILE A 31 -5.17 7.93 -17.46
N VAL A 32 -5.47 7.51 -16.24
CA VAL A 32 -6.70 6.76 -15.93
C VAL A 32 -7.89 7.69 -15.65
N ARG A 33 -7.63 8.96 -15.30
CA ARG A 33 -8.63 9.99 -14.90
C ARG A 33 -9.57 9.58 -13.74
N LEU A 34 -9.37 8.40 -13.15
CA LEU A 34 -10.14 7.85 -12.03
C LEU A 34 -9.17 7.33 -10.96
N ILE A 35 -9.46 7.64 -9.69
CA ILE A 35 -8.77 7.03 -8.55
C ILE A 35 -9.44 5.70 -8.27
N ASN A 36 -8.71 4.60 -8.40
CA ASN A 36 -9.14 3.36 -7.81
C ASN A 36 -8.86 3.39 -6.29
N PHE A 37 -9.78 3.96 -5.52
CA PHE A 37 -9.69 3.98 -4.04
C PHE A 37 -9.77 2.57 -3.44
N ALA A 38 -10.32 1.59 -4.18
CA ALA A 38 -10.38 0.22 -3.73
C ALA A 38 -9.00 -0.39 -3.54
N HIS A 39 -7.95 0.10 -4.22
CA HIS A 39 -6.62 -0.48 -4.08
C HIS A 39 -6.07 -0.34 -2.65
N GLY A 40 -6.25 0.83 -2.01
CA GLY A 40 -5.81 1.06 -0.64
C GLY A 40 -6.65 0.28 0.40
N GLU A 41 -7.96 0.21 0.19
CA GLU A 41 -8.87 -0.55 1.05
C GLU A 41 -8.58 -2.06 0.98
N VAL A 42 -8.40 -2.61 -0.24
CA VAL A 42 -8.08 -4.02 -0.46
C VAL A 42 -6.71 -4.38 0.14
N MET A 43 -5.70 -3.51 0.03
CA MET A 43 -4.40 -3.70 0.69
C MET A 43 -4.55 -3.78 2.21
N THR A 44 -5.37 -2.90 2.78
CA THR A 44 -5.60 -2.83 4.23
C THR A 44 -6.28 -4.11 4.73
N ILE A 45 -7.32 -4.56 4.03
CA ILE A 45 -8.01 -5.83 4.33
C ILE A 45 -7.04 -7.01 4.28
N ALA A 46 -6.21 -7.09 3.23
CA ALA A 46 -5.21 -8.15 3.08
C ALA A 46 -4.21 -8.16 4.25
N GLY A 47 -3.70 -6.99 4.63
CA GLY A 47 -2.75 -6.83 5.74
C GLY A 47 -3.34 -7.25 7.08
N TYR A 48 -4.57 -6.84 7.39
CA TYR A 48 -5.25 -7.25 8.62
C TYR A 48 -5.58 -8.75 8.64
N ALA A 49 -5.92 -9.35 7.50
CA ALA A 49 -6.15 -10.79 7.41
C ALA A 49 -4.87 -11.58 7.71
N ILE A 50 -3.73 -11.16 7.16
CA ILE A 50 -2.42 -11.76 7.46
C ILE A 50 -2.09 -11.57 8.94
N TRP A 51 -2.27 -10.37 9.48
CA TRP A 51 -2.00 -10.05 10.88
C TRP A 51 -2.79 -10.95 11.84
N LEU A 52 -4.10 -11.11 11.62
CA LEU A 52 -4.96 -11.98 12.43
C LEU A 52 -4.57 -13.47 12.31
N ALA A 53 -4.19 -13.92 11.11
CA ALA A 53 -3.72 -15.28 10.90
C ALA A 53 -2.42 -15.55 11.68
N LEU A 54 -1.47 -14.61 11.66
CA LEU A 54 -0.23 -14.71 12.43
C LEU A 54 -0.48 -14.71 13.94
N LEU A 55 -1.42 -13.90 14.45
CA LEU A 55 -1.84 -13.94 15.86
C LEU A 55 -2.44 -15.30 16.24
N SER A 56 -3.05 -16.00 15.30
CA SER A 56 -3.62 -17.34 15.46
C SER A 56 -2.60 -18.46 15.27
N SER A 57 -1.30 -18.13 15.25
CA SER A 57 -0.18 -19.08 15.05
C SER A 57 -0.20 -19.81 13.69
N VAL A 58 -0.85 -19.23 12.67
CA VAL A 58 -0.83 -19.77 11.31
C VAL A 58 0.58 -19.57 10.72
N PRO A 59 1.16 -20.58 10.03
CA PRO A 59 2.45 -20.44 9.37
C PRO A 59 2.47 -19.27 8.38
N VAL A 60 3.59 -18.55 8.29
CA VAL A 60 3.73 -17.33 7.47
C VAL A 60 3.26 -17.53 6.03
N VAL A 61 3.64 -18.64 5.39
CA VAL A 61 3.25 -18.95 4.01
C VAL A 61 1.73 -19.09 3.88
N ALA A 62 1.09 -19.79 4.83
CA ALA A 62 -0.37 -19.97 4.84
C ALA A 62 -1.10 -18.64 5.16
N ALA A 63 -0.54 -17.80 6.04
CA ALA A 63 -1.08 -16.48 6.32
C ALA A 63 -1.03 -15.57 5.07
N ILE A 64 0.06 -15.60 4.31
CA ILE A 64 0.19 -14.86 3.03
C ILE A 64 -0.85 -15.34 2.02
N ILE A 65 -1.00 -16.66 1.83
CA ILE A 65 -2.00 -17.23 0.91
C ILE A 65 -3.41 -16.80 1.32
N LEU A 66 -3.70 -16.82 2.63
CA LEU A 66 -4.98 -16.34 3.16
C LEU A 66 -5.18 -14.86 2.86
N GLY A 67 -4.18 -14.01 3.09
CA GLY A 67 -4.24 -12.58 2.76
C GLY A 67 -4.53 -12.32 1.27
N ILE A 68 -3.86 -13.04 0.38
CA ILE A 68 -4.10 -12.96 -1.08
C ILE A 68 -5.54 -13.38 -1.40
N THR A 69 -6.01 -14.47 -0.79
CA THR A 69 -7.37 -15.00 -1.02
C THR A 69 -8.43 -14.00 -0.55
N VAL A 70 -8.26 -13.41 0.64
CA VAL A 70 -9.20 -12.41 1.17
C VAL A 70 -9.18 -11.15 0.30
N ALA A 71 -8.01 -10.68 -0.15
CA ALA A 71 -7.90 -9.53 -1.04
C ALA A 71 -8.63 -9.77 -2.37
N MET A 72 -8.46 -10.96 -2.97
CA MET A 72 -9.14 -11.34 -4.20
C MET A 72 -10.67 -11.38 -4.01
N LEU A 73 -11.15 -11.98 -2.92
CA LEU A 73 -12.58 -12.03 -2.62
C LEU A 73 -13.17 -10.63 -2.38
N ALA A 74 -12.47 -9.76 -1.64
CA ALA A 74 -12.88 -8.38 -1.43
C ALA A 74 -12.97 -7.62 -2.75
N SER A 75 -11.95 -7.76 -3.62
CA SER A 75 -11.95 -7.12 -4.94
C SER A 75 -13.11 -7.58 -5.83
N VAL A 76 -13.40 -8.89 -5.85
CA VAL A 76 -14.54 -9.44 -6.62
C VAL A 76 -15.87 -8.97 -6.04
N ALA A 77 -16.00 -8.92 -4.70
CA ALA A 77 -17.21 -8.42 -4.06
C ALA A 77 -17.45 -6.94 -4.39
N MET A 78 -16.41 -6.11 -4.40
CA MET A 78 -16.51 -4.69 -4.79
C MET A 78 -16.97 -4.52 -6.23
N GLU A 79 -16.44 -5.31 -7.17
CA GLU A 79 -16.88 -5.29 -8.57
C GLU A 79 -18.35 -5.73 -8.73
N ARG A 80 -18.84 -6.63 -7.86
CA ARG A 80 -20.22 -7.14 -7.92
C ARG A 80 -21.25 -6.23 -7.26
N ILE A 81 -20.85 -5.43 -6.28
CA ILE A 81 -21.74 -4.56 -5.50
C ILE A 81 -21.84 -3.15 -6.12
N ALA A 82 -20.79 -2.67 -6.79
CA ALA A 82 -20.76 -1.39 -7.50
C ALA A 82 -21.42 -1.47 -8.88
#